data_AF-A0A140FWG6-F1
#
_entry.id   AF-A0A140FWG6-F1
#
_cell.length_a   1.000
_cell.length_b   1.000
_cell.length_c   1.000
_cell.angle_alpha   90.00
_cell.angle_beta   90.00
_cell.angle_gamma   90.00
#
_symmetry.space_group_name_H-M   'P 1'
#
loop_
_entity.id
_entity.type
_entity.pdbx_description
1 polymer ?
#
loop_
_entity_poly.entity_id
_entity_poly.type
_entity_poly.pdbx_seq_one_letter_code
_entity_poly.pdbx_strand_id
1 'polypeptide(L)'
;MARIIKKPGDLLRFPLSEAGHHGYCQWLADGTARVFLAATAEELTAAEILSLPVAFRVWIYKDTPGRYGWEKAGKADIPKEFSQPQRYAKKDTISGALSIYFEGVETPATAAEVKGLETAAVWAHPHIVERLEARLAGRESMSMRSIQIEG
;
A
#
# COMPACT_ATOMS: atom_id res chain seq x y z
N MET A 1 -7.36 14.96 -18.79
CA MET A 1 -6.42 14.03 -18.11
C MET A 1 -7.10 12.67 -18.00
N ALA A 2 -6.49 11.62 -18.54
CA ALA A 2 -7.08 10.29 -18.63
C ALA A 2 -7.28 9.69 -17.24
N ARG A 3 -8.52 9.30 -16.93
CA ARG A 3 -8.87 8.63 -15.68
C ARG A 3 -8.33 7.20 -15.75
N ILE A 4 -7.32 6.87 -14.94
CA ILE A 4 -6.82 5.49 -14.88
C ILE A 4 -7.93 4.59 -14.30
N ILE A 5 -8.48 3.73 -15.15
CA ILE A 5 -9.48 2.73 -14.74
C ILE A 5 -8.72 1.58 -14.07
N LYS A 6 -8.67 1.61 -12.73
CA LYS A 6 -8.01 0.59 -11.92
C LYS A 6 -8.84 -0.70 -11.99
N LYS A 7 -8.24 -1.78 -12.48
CA LYS A 7 -8.83 -3.11 -12.40
C LYS A 7 -8.04 -3.96 -11.40
N PRO A 8 -8.69 -4.90 -10.70
CA PRO A 8 -7.95 -5.87 -9.90
C PRO A 8 -6.92 -6.61 -10.76
N GLY A 9 -5.68 -6.64 -10.28
CA GLY A 9 -4.52 -7.23 -10.95
C GLY A 9 -3.70 -6.24 -11.77
N ASP A 10 -4.14 -4.99 -11.92
CA ASP A 10 -3.35 -3.97 -12.62
C ASP A 10 -2.06 -3.67 -11.86
N LEU A 11 -0.94 -3.71 -12.58
CA LEU A 11 0.36 -3.27 -12.10
C LEU A 11 0.56 -1.82 -12.51
N LEU A 12 0.82 -0.98 -11.52
CA LEU A 12 1.09 0.44 -11.69
C LEU A 12 2.52 0.71 -11.22
N ARG A 13 3.25 1.48 -12.02
CA ARG A 13 4.53 2.08 -11.63
C ARG A 13 4.32 3.51 -11.16
N PHE A 14 5.13 3.94 -10.22
CA PHE A 14 5.12 5.29 -9.70
C PHE A 14 6.55 5.78 -9.50
N PRO A 15 6.84 7.06 -9.77
CA PRO A 15 8.18 7.61 -9.54
C PRO A 15 8.54 7.61 -8.05
N LEU A 16 9.81 7.39 -7.73
CA LEU A 16 10.35 7.53 -6.36
C LEU A 16 10.94 8.92 -6.13
N SER A 17 11.44 9.17 -4.92
CA SER A 17 12.08 10.46 -4.60
C SER A 17 13.39 10.61 -5.38
N GLU A 18 14.09 9.50 -5.60
CA GLU A 18 15.29 9.47 -6.42
C GLU A 18 14.96 9.57 -7.92
N ALA A 19 15.55 10.56 -8.59
CA ALA A 19 15.30 10.85 -9.99
C ALA A 19 15.71 9.68 -10.89
N GLY A 20 14.74 9.15 -11.63
CA GLY A 20 14.94 8.01 -12.53
C GLY A 20 14.56 6.67 -11.91
N HIS A 21 14.38 6.57 -10.59
CA HIS A 21 13.86 5.34 -9.97
C HIS A 21 12.33 5.35 -9.90
N HIS A 22 11.74 4.19 -10.10
CA HIS A 22 10.32 3.94 -9.89
C HIS A 22 10.08 2.73 -9.02
N GLY A 23 8.98 2.80 -8.27
CA GLY A 23 8.42 1.70 -7.51
C GLY A 23 7.27 1.05 -8.27
N TYR A 24 6.94 -0.16 -7.84
CA TYR A 24 5.83 -0.93 -8.41
C TYR A 24 4.79 -1.23 -7.36
N CYS A 25 3.54 -1.22 -7.78
CA CYS A 25 2.43 -1.70 -6.97
C CYS A 25 1.43 -2.47 -7.83
N GLN A 26 0.69 -3.37 -7.18
CA GLN A 26 -0.43 -4.06 -7.80
C GLN A 26 -1.72 -3.67 -7.10
N TRP A 27 -2.73 -3.33 -7.90
CA TRP A 27 -4.08 -3.10 -7.41
C TRP A 27 -4.79 -4.43 -7.12
N LEU A 28 -5.38 -4.55 -5.93
CA LEU A 28 -6.08 -5.75 -5.45
C LEU A 28 -7.60 -5.60 -5.58
N ALA A 29 -8.31 -6.73 -5.55
CA ALA A 29 -9.78 -6.77 -5.65
C ALA A 29 -10.49 -6.08 -4.48
N ASP A 30 -9.86 -6.10 -3.31
CA ASP A 30 -10.30 -5.44 -2.08
C ASP A 30 -10.15 -3.90 -2.12
N GLY A 31 -9.72 -3.31 -3.23
CA GLY A 31 -9.51 -1.86 -3.37
C GLY A 31 -8.21 -1.35 -2.74
N THR A 32 -7.39 -2.25 -2.21
CA THR A 32 -6.06 -1.97 -1.70
C THR A 32 -5.01 -2.12 -2.78
N ALA A 33 -3.82 -1.57 -2.55
CA ALA A 33 -2.67 -1.80 -3.40
C ALA A 33 -1.55 -2.44 -2.59
N ARG A 34 -0.99 -3.51 -3.11
CA ARG A 34 0.26 -4.07 -2.59
C ARG A 34 1.44 -3.39 -3.28
N VAL A 35 2.38 -2.90 -2.48
CA VAL A 35 3.60 -2.25 -2.97
C VAL A 35 4.74 -3.26 -2.89
N PHE A 36 5.51 -3.37 -3.95
CA PHE A 36 6.67 -4.26 -4.01
C PHE A 36 7.91 -3.53 -3.51
N LEU A 37 8.80 -4.26 -2.84
CA LEU A 37 10.07 -3.77 -2.33
C LEU A 37 11.09 -3.70 -3.47
N ALA A 38 10.91 -2.73 -4.37
CA ALA A 38 11.87 -2.44 -5.43
C ALA A 38 11.92 -0.95 -5.72
N ALA A 39 13.14 -0.49 -5.96
CA ALA A 39 13.47 0.80 -6.56
C ALA A 39 14.42 0.50 -7.71
N THR A 40 13.93 0.62 -8.95
CA THR A 40 14.75 0.43 -10.14
C THR A 40 14.43 1.51 -11.15
N ALA A 41 15.43 1.89 -11.95
CA ALA A 41 15.26 2.81 -13.05
C ALA A 41 14.87 2.10 -14.35
N GLU A 42 14.92 0.76 -14.35
CA GLU A 42 14.61 -0.07 -15.51
C GLU A 42 13.15 -0.51 -15.50
N GLU A 43 12.58 -0.63 -16.69
CA GLU A 43 11.21 -1.12 -16.86
C GLU A 43 11.14 -2.64 -16.66
N LEU A 44 10.78 -3.06 -15.44
CA LEU A 44 10.50 -4.45 -15.13
C LEU A 44 9.21 -4.94 -15.80
N THR A 45 9.25 -6.19 -16.26
CA THR A 45 8.06 -6.88 -16.77
C THR A 45 7.14 -7.32 -15.62
N ALA A 46 5.87 -7.62 -15.93
CA ALA A 46 4.92 -8.10 -14.94
C ALA A 46 5.39 -9.34 -14.17
N ALA A 47 6.13 -10.24 -14.82
CA ALA A 47 6.70 -11.44 -14.19
C ALA A 47 7.81 -11.10 -13.19
N GLU A 48 8.70 -10.19 -13.56
CA GLU A 48 9.76 -9.67 -12.68
C GLU A 48 9.15 -9.00 -11.45
N ILE A 49 8.15 -8.13 -11.66
CA ILE A 49 7.45 -7.42 -10.58
C ILE A 49 6.80 -8.40 -9.60
N LEU A 50 6.20 -9.47 -10.12
CA LEU A 50 5.59 -10.53 -9.30
C LEU A 50 6.60 -11.35 -8.50
N SER A 51 7.84 -11.46 -8.98
CA SER A 51 8.92 -12.15 -8.28
C SER A 51 9.49 -11.32 -7.13
N LEU A 52 9.22 -10.01 -7.10
CA LEU A 52 9.70 -9.12 -6.06
C LEU A 52 9.03 -9.40 -4.71
N PRO A 53 9.77 -9.23 -3.60
CA PRO A 53 9.19 -9.28 -2.27
C PRO A 53 8.15 -8.16 -2.09
N VAL A 54 7.01 -8.49 -1.49
CA VAL A 54 5.98 -7.49 -1.15
C VAL A 54 6.44 -6.69 0.07
N ALA A 55 6.51 -5.36 -0.07
CA ALA A 55 6.90 -4.47 1.01
C ALA A 55 5.79 -4.30 2.05
N PHE A 56 4.58 -3.96 1.58
CA PHE A 56 3.39 -3.70 2.41
C PHE A 56 2.11 -3.62 1.56
N ARG A 57 0.93 -3.77 2.18
CA ARG A 57 -0.37 -3.65 1.52
C ARG A 57 -1.15 -2.50 2.15
N VAL A 58 -1.46 -1.47 1.35
CA VAL A 58 -2.07 -0.24 1.86
C VAL A 58 -3.21 0.25 1.00
N TRP A 59 -4.08 1.05 1.61
CA TRP A 59 -5.10 1.79 0.88
C TRP A 59 -4.45 3.01 0.24
N ILE A 60 -4.75 3.26 -1.04
CA ILE A 60 -4.23 4.41 -1.77
C ILE A 60 -5.39 5.30 -2.16
N TYR A 61 -5.22 6.62 -2.02
CA TYR A 61 -6.22 7.56 -2.49
C TYR A 61 -6.55 7.32 -3.98
N LYS A 62 -7.84 7.38 -4.31
CA LYS A 62 -8.32 7.21 -5.68
C LYS A 62 -7.65 8.18 -6.66
N ASP A 63 -7.34 9.39 -6.18
CA ASP A 63 -6.80 10.51 -6.96
C ASP A 63 -5.27 10.45 -7.12
N THR A 64 -4.57 9.70 -6.25
CA THR A 64 -3.11 9.57 -6.26
C THR A 64 -2.52 9.27 -7.64
N PRO A 65 -2.95 8.23 -8.36
CA PRO A 65 -2.35 7.92 -9.65
C PRO A 65 -2.55 9.01 -10.70
N GLY A 66 -3.68 9.72 -10.69
CA GLY A 66 -3.91 10.84 -11.61
C GLY A 66 -3.08 12.07 -11.27
N ARG A 67 -2.83 12.31 -9.98
CA ARG A 67 -2.11 13.49 -9.49
C ARG A 67 -0.60 13.36 -9.57
N TYR A 68 -0.08 12.13 -9.41
CA TYR A 68 1.35 11.84 -9.33
C TYR A 68 1.91 11.13 -10.57
N GLY A 69 1.16 11.12 -11.68
CA GLY A 69 1.65 10.58 -12.95
C GLY A 69 1.95 9.08 -12.92
N TRP A 70 1.11 8.29 -12.24
CA TRP A 70 1.31 6.84 -12.21
C TRP A 70 1.00 6.26 -13.58
N GLU A 71 1.75 5.25 -13.96
CA GLU A 71 1.60 4.60 -15.26
C GLU A 71 1.30 3.12 -15.08
N LYS A 72 0.54 2.56 -16.01
CA LYS A 72 0.26 1.12 -16.02
C LYS A 72 1.47 0.38 -16.58
N ALA A 73 2.17 -0.33 -15.70
CA ALA A 73 3.29 -1.20 -16.07
C ALA A 73 2.81 -2.54 -16.63
N GLY A 74 1.59 -2.98 -16.29
CA GLY A 74 1.04 -4.22 -16.83
C GLY A 74 -0.19 -4.72 -16.08
N LYS A 75 -0.45 -6.02 -16.21
CA LYS A 75 -1.45 -6.75 -15.43
C LYS A 75 -0.86 -8.09 -15.04
N ALA A 76 -1.12 -8.47 -13.80
CA ALA A 76 -0.70 -9.74 -13.23
C ALA A 76 -1.84 -10.38 -12.45
N ASP A 77 -1.77 -11.71 -12.29
CA ASP A 77 -2.71 -12.43 -11.44
C ASP A 77 -2.48 -12.06 -9.96
N ILE A 78 -3.56 -12.06 -9.18
CA ILE A 78 -3.50 -11.79 -7.75
C ILE A 78 -3.45 -13.15 -7.06
N PRO A 79 -2.38 -13.48 -6.31
CA PRO A 79 -2.33 -14.74 -5.58
C PRO A 79 -3.51 -14.84 -4.61
N LYS A 80 -4.07 -16.05 -4.46
CA LYS A 80 -5.26 -16.31 -3.64
C LYS A 80 -5.13 -15.80 -2.20
N GLU A 81 -3.92 -15.77 -1.67
CA GLU A 81 -3.59 -15.23 -0.34
C GLU A 81 -3.85 -13.72 -0.25
N PHE A 82 -3.55 -12.96 -1.31
CA PHE A 82 -3.84 -11.52 -1.39
C PHE A 82 -5.25 -11.23 -1.90
N SER A 83 -5.94 -12.25 -2.42
CA SER A 83 -7.35 -12.17 -2.77
C SER A 83 -8.25 -12.16 -1.55
N GLN A 84 -7.74 -12.56 -0.37
CA GLN A 84 -8.50 -12.49 0.87
C GLN A 84 -8.40 -11.09 1.50
N PRO A 85 -9.51 -10.57 2.03
CA PRO A 85 -9.52 -9.33 2.80
C PRO A 85 -8.69 -9.52 4.07
N GLN A 86 -7.85 -8.54 4.39
CA GLN A 86 -7.05 -8.56 5.61
C GLN A 86 -7.77 -7.75 6.69
N ARG A 87 -7.55 -8.12 7.96
CA ARG A 87 -7.98 -7.31 9.10
C ARG A 87 -7.04 -6.12 9.21
N TYR A 88 -7.60 -4.92 9.29
CA TYR A 88 -6.83 -3.70 9.50
C TYR A 88 -7.17 -3.09 10.85
N ALA A 89 -6.17 -2.58 11.57
CA ALA A 89 -6.38 -1.87 12.81
C ALA A 89 -6.72 -0.40 12.54
N LYS A 90 -7.87 0.08 12.99
CA LYS A 90 -8.26 1.48 12.94
C LYS A 90 -8.14 2.06 14.34
N LYS A 91 -7.50 3.23 14.45
CA LYS A 91 -7.51 4.04 15.67
C LYS A 91 -8.25 5.32 15.39
N ASP A 92 -9.26 5.60 16.19
CA ASP A 92 -9.93 6.88 16.15
C ASP A 92 -9.03 7.94 16.81
N THR A 93 -8.68 9.00 16.08
CA THR A 93 -7.80 10.06 16.58
C THR A 93 -8.49 10.97 17.59
N ILE A 94 -9.82 10.95 17.67
CA ILE A 94 -10.61 11.82 18.54
C ILE A 94 -10.88 11.12 19.88
N SER A 95 -11.31 9.87 19.86
CA SER A 95 -11.62 9.07 21.07
C SER A 95 -10.48 8.15 21.52
N GLY A 96 -9.48 7.90 20.67
CA GLY A 96 -8.44 6.90 20.93
C GLY A 96 -8.93 5.44 20.84
N ALA A 97 -10.20 5.24 20.43
CA ALA A 97 -10.81 3.93 20.34
C ALA A 97 -10.15 3.09 19.24
N LEU A 98 -9.90 1.82 19.55
CA LEU A 98 -9.34 0.84 18.63
C LEU A 98 -10.46 -0.01 18.05
N SER A 99 -10.44 -0.19 16.74
CA SER A 99 -11.39 -1.01 16.03
C SER A 99 -10.65 -1.82 14.97
N ILE A 100 -11.11 -3.03 14.69
CA ILE A 100 -10.67 -3.82 13.55
C ILE A 100 -11.64 -3.57 12.40
N TYR A 101 -11.11 -3.11 11.27
CA TYR A 101 -11.81 -3.03 10.01
C TYR A 101 -11.62 -4.33 9.24
N PHE A 102 -12.73 -4.99 8.89
CA PHE A 102 -12.75 -6.22 8.09
C PHE A 102 -13.97 -6.21 7.16
N GLU A 103 -13.76 -6.26 5.84
CA GLU A 103 -14.83 -6.31 4.83
C GLU A 103 -15.93 -5.25 4.98
N GLY A 104 -15.59 -4.02 5.37
CA GLY A 104 -16.59 -2.96 5.59
C GLY A 104 -17.27 -3.01 6.95
N VAL A 105 -16.94 -3.98 7.79
CA VAL A 105 -17.40 -4.08 9.18
C VAL A 105 -16.29 -3.56 10.09
N GLU A 106 -16.66 -2.60 10.93
CA GLU A 106 -15.79 -2.07 11.98
C GLU A 106 -16.21 -2.67 13.31
N THR A 107 -15.33 -3.47 13.91
CA THR A 107 -15.60 -4.10 15.20
C THR A 107 -14.67 -3.48 16.26
N PRO A 108 -15.16 -3.02 17.42
CA PRO A 108 -14.28 -2.52 18.47
C PRO A 108 -13.31 -3.62 18.90
N ALA A 109 -12.04 -3.26 19.07
CA ALA A 109 -10.95 -4.19 19.35
C ALA A 109 -10.05 -3.65 20.46
N THR A 110 -9.29 -4.52 21.11
CA THR A 110 -8.32 -4.11 22.14
C THR A 110 -6.93 -3.91 21.55
N ALA A 111 -6.05 -3.21 22.28
CA ALA A 111 -4.64 -3.01 21.93
C ALA A 111 -3.91 -4.33 21.60
N ALA A 112 -4.25 -5.41 22.31
CA ALA A 112 -3.69 -6.74 22.08
C ALA A 112 -4.15 -7.36 20.75
N GLU A 113 -5.39 -7.11 20.32
CA GLU A 113 -5.95 -7.65 19.08
C GLU A 113 -5.50 -6.87 17.85
N VAL A 114 -5.26 -5.56 17.99
CA VAL A 114 -4.69 -4.74 16.91
C VAL A 114 -3.17 -4.91 16.77
N LYS A 115 -2.52 -5.53 17.74
CA LYS A 115 -1.07 -5.73 17.75
C LYS A 115 -0.65 -6.66 16.61
N GLY A 116 0.08 -6.11 15.64
CA GLY A 116 0.54 -6.84 14.45
C GLY A 116 -0.37 -6.74 13.24
N LEU A 117 -1.54 -6.11 13.35
CA LEU A 117 -2.38 -5.77 12.21
C LEU A 117 -1.87 -4.50 11.53
N GLU A 118 -1.99 -4.43 10.20
CA GLU A 118 -1.70 -3.18 9.48
C GLU A 118 -2.76 -2.12 9.80
N THR A 119 -2.34 -0.88 10.00
CA THR A 119 -3.28 0.21 10.30
C THR A 119 -4.15 0.54 9.07
N ALA A 120 -5.46 0.65 9.28
CA ALA A 120 -6.47 1.10 8.32
C ALA A 120 -6.31 2.60 8.04
N ALA A 121 -5.28 2.95 7.26
CA ALA A 121 -4.99 4.31 6.85
C ALA A 121 -4.93 4.39 5.32
N VAL A 122 -5.39 5.52 4.78
CA VAL A 122 -5.28 5.82 3.34
C VAL A 122 -4.00 6.62 3.10
N TRP A 123 -3.17 6.11 2.20
CA TRP A 123 -1.84 6.62 1.91
C TRP A 123 -1.85 7.42 0.60
N ALA A 124 -1.14 8.54 0.61
CA ALA A 124 -0.82 9.30 -0.59
C ALA A 124 0.54 8.85 -1.14
N HIS A 125 0.79 9.15 -2.43
CA HIS A 125 2.06 8.86 -3.09
C HIS A 125 3.30 9.22 -2.25
N PRO A 126 3.46 10.46 -1.72
CA PRO A 126 4.65 10.81 -0.95
C PRO A 126 4.85 9.92 0.29
N HIS A 127 3.77 9.48 0.95
CA HIS A 127 3.88 8.59 2.10
C HIS A 127 4.28 7.16 1.69
N ILE A 128 3.82 6.71 0.51
CA ILE A 128 4.19 5.39 -0.04
C ILE A 128 5.66 5.38 -0.43
N VAL A 129 6.13 6.44 -1.10
CA VAL A 129 7.53 6.60 -1.50
C VAL A 129 8.42 6.63 -0.27
N GLU A 130 8.14 7.49 0.70
CA GLU A 130 8.89 7.56 1.96
C GLU A 130 8.94 6.20 2.68
N ARG A 131 7.81 5.48 2.74
CA ARG A 131 7.73 4.17 3.38
C ARG A 131 8.50 3.09 2.63
N LEU A 132 8.46 3.12 1.30
CA LEU A 132 9.21 2.19 0.47
C LEU A 132 10.71 2.43 0.60
N GLU A 133 11.16 3.67 0.50
CA GLU A 133 12.56 4.06 0.65
C GLU A 133 13.08 3.75 2.06
N ALA A 134 12.28 4.02 3.09
CA ALA A 134 12.62 3.64 4.45
C ALA A 134 12.79 2.12 4.58
N ARG A 135 11.85 1.34 4.02
CA ARG A 135 11.91 -0.13 4.05
C ARG A 135 13.12 -0.67 3.30
N LEU A 136 13.45 -0.09 2.14
CA LEU A 136 14.65 -0.42 1.36
C LEU A 136 15.93 -0.10 2.14
N ALA A 137 15.95 1.03 2.86
CA ALA A 137 17.05 1.42 3.73
C ALA A 137 17.07 0.67 5.08
N GLY A 138 16.14 -0.26 5.33
CA GLY A 138 16.04 -0.98 6.60
C GLY A 138 15.62 -0.13 7.81
N ARG A 139 15.06 1.06 7.58
CA ARG A 139 14.59 1.98 8.62
C ARG A 139 13.06 2.07 8.67
N GLU A 140 12.52 2.52 9.79
CA GLU A 140 11.10 2.85 9.89
C GLU A 140 10.83 4.24 9.29
N SER A 141 9.78 4.37 8.49
CA SER A 141 9.34 5.65 7.93
C SER A 141 8.62 6.52 8.97
N MET A 142 8.78 7.84 8.88
CA MET A 142 8.11 8.82 9.74
C MET A 142 6.58 8.66 9.69
N SER A 143 6.04 8.42 8.49
CA SER A 143 4.63 8.11 8.29
C SER A 143 4.17 6.85 9.04
N MET A 144 5.05 5.86 9.24
CA MET A 144 4.76 4.69 10.06
C MET A 144 4.72 5.06 11.55
N ARG A 145 5.65 5.89 12.02
CA ARG A 145 5.63 6.42 13.39
C ARG A 145 4.34 7.15 13.74
N SER A 146 3.78 7.92 12.80
CA SER A 146 2.53 8.66 13.04
C SER A 146 1.28 7.78 13.06
N ILE A 147 1.31 6.61 12.40
CA ILE A 147 0.17 5.68 12.32
C ILE A 147 0.33 4.44 13.21
N GLN A 148 1.48 4.29 13.86
CA GLN A 148 1.76 3.18 14.76
C GLN A 148 0.86 3.35 15.98
N ILE A 149 -0.05 2.41 16.11
CA ILE A 149 -0.85 2.29 17.32
C ILE A 149 0.11 1.68 18.35
N GLU A 150 0.74 2.53 19.16
CA GLU A 150 1.32 2.07 20.42
C GLU A 150 0.15 1.53 21.26
N GLY A 151 0.17 0.21 21.44
CA GLY A 151 -0.75 -0.54 22.28
C GLY A 151 -0.22 -0.66 23.70
#